data_AF-A0A438CG49-F1
#
_entry.id   AF-A0A438CG49-F1
#
_cell.length_a   1.000
_cell.length_b   1.000
_cell.length_c   1.000
_cell.angle_alpha   90.00
_cell.angle_beta   90.00
_cell.angle_gamma   90.00
#
_symmetry.space_group_name_H-M   'P 1'
#
loop_
_entity.id
_entity.type
_entity.pdbx_description
1 polymer ?
#
loop_
_entity_poly.entity_id
_entity_poly.type
_entity_poly.pdbx_seq_one_letter_code
_entity_poly.pdbx_strand_id
1 'polypeptide(L)'
;MVSRSYSNLLDLVSGDSPHLAEGEEDISSATVAGVLSELDDETSNSVTSDAPSSVSQDRMIILKDGLGEDVEVLYVGCLREQIDPSEQDDVAQTLLETFKCVPAFIPPELFSKFYHGFCKQQLWPLFHYMLPLSPDLGGRFDRSLWQAYVSVNKIFADKVMEVITPDEDFVWVHDYHLMVLPTFLRKRFNRVKLGFFLHSPFPSSEIYRTLPVRDELLRALLNSDLIGFHTFDYARHFLSCCSRMLGLAYQSKRGYIGLEYYGRTVSIKILPVGIHMGQLRSVLNLPETDSRVAELREPV
;
A
#
# COMPACT_ATOMS: atom_id res chain seq x y z
N MET A 1 -2.49 21.33 19.52
CA MET A 1 -2.75 21.58 18.09
C MET A 1 -2.52 20.26 17.37
N VAL A 2 -3.60 19.48 17.22
CA VAL A 2 -3.57 18.15 16.61
C VAL A 2 -3.17 18.33 15.14
N SER A 3 -2.14 17.61 14.69
CA SER A 3 -1.67 17.73 13.31
C SER A 3 -2.78 17.26 12.36
N ARG A 4 -3.27 18.16 11.50
CA ARG A 4 -4.32 17.91 10.49
C ARG A 4 -3.95 16.86 9.43
N SER A 5 -2.80 16.20 9.55
CA SER A 5 -2.30 15.22 8.58
C SER A 5 -3.10 13.90 8.56
N TYR A 6 -3.82 13.57 9.65
CA TYR A 6 -4.53 12.28 9.80
C TYR A 6 -6.03 12.34 9.57
N SER A 7 -6.61 13.54 9.59
CA SER A 7 -8.04 13.76 9.31
C SER A 7 -8.43 13.37 7.87
N ASN A 8 -7.44 13.23 6.97
CA ASN A 8 -7.66 12.94 5.56
C ASN A 8 -8.16 11.52 5.29
N LEU A 9 -8.12 10.61 6.26
CA LEU A 9 -8.47 9.21 6.08
C LEU A 9 -9.99 8.98 6.21
N LEU A 10 -10.63 9.69 7.14
CA LEU A 10 -12.10 9.81 7.20
C LEU A 10 -12.65 10.61 6.00
N ASP A 11 -11.93 11.65 5.54
CA ASP A 11 -12.27 12.43 4.32
C ASP A 11 -12.19 11.60 3.01
N LEU A 12 -11.57 10.42 3.04
CA LEU A 12 -11.55 9.47 1.92
C LEU A 12 -12.83 8.67 1.80
N VAL A 13 -13.52 8.49 2.93
CA VAL A 13 -14.67 7.59 3.03
C VAL A 13 -15.98 8.38 3.15
N SER A 14 -15.93 9.59 3.71
CA SER A 14 -17.08 10.51 3.79
C SER A 14 -17.51 11.11 2.46
N GLY A 15 -16.85 10.78 1.34
CA GLY A 15 -17.41 10.98 0.00
C GLY A 15 -17.83 12.42 -0.30
N ASP A 16 -17.08 13.44 0.14
CA ASP A 16 -17.51 14.82 -0.06
C ASP A 16 -17.30 15.24 -1.53
N SER A 17 -18.31 14.94 -2.35
CA SER A 17 -18.53 15.40 -3.72
C SER A 17 -19.71 16.38 -3.70
N PRO A 18 -19.62 17.57 -4.31
CA PRO A 18 -20.64 18.62 -4.17
C PRO A 18 -21.98 18.33 -4.86
N HIS A 19 -22.23 17.11 -5.36
CA HIS A 19 -23.53 16.67 -5.84
C HIS A 19 -23.63 15.15 -5.76
N LEU A 20 -24.17 14.63 -4.66
CA LEU A 20 -25.06 13.46 -4.55
C LEU A 20 -25.48 13.33 -3.06
N ALA A 21 -26.63 12.71 -2.84
CA ALA A 21 -27.50 12.87 -1.68
C ALA A 21 -26.91 12.44 -0.31
N GLU A 22 -27.49 13.04 0.74
CA GLU A 22 -27.37 12.71 2.16
C GLU A 22 -27.34 11.20 2.43
N GLY A 23 -26.28 10.77 3.11
CA GLY A 23 -26.07 9.42 3.61
C GLY A 23 -24.63 9.27 4.07
N GLU A 24 -24.33 9.67 5.31
CA GLU A 24 -23.12 9.23 5.99
C GLU A 24 -23.23 7.69 6.11
N GLU A 25 -22.57 6.95 5.21
CA GLU A 25 -22.41 5.51 5.38
C GLU A 25 -21.34 5.28 6.45
N ASP A 26 -21.77 4.96 7.67
CA ASP A 26 -20.89 4.57 8.78
C ASP A 26 -20.05 3.35 8.36
N ILE A 27 -18.73 3.48 8.50
CA ILE A 27 -17.76 2.43 8.19
C ILE A 27 -17.72 1.48 9.38
N SER A 28 -18.20 0.25 9.22
CA SER A 28 -18.08 -0.77 10.26
C SER A 28 -16.71 -1.45 10.27
N SER A 29 -16.08 -1.61 9.09
CA SER A 29 -14.95 -2.53 8.92
C SER A 29 -14.07 -2.19 7.71
N ALA A 30 -12.75 -2.30 7.89
CA ALA A 30 -11.75 -2.07 6.84
C ALA A 30 -10.70 -3.18 6.80
N THR A 31 -10.43 -3.71 5.60
CA THR A 31 -9.33 -4.66 5.36
C THR A 31 -8.14 -3.94 4.71
N VAL A 32 -7.00 -3.91 5.40
CA VAL A 32 -5.77 -3.27 4.93
C VAL A 32 -4.82 -4.34 4.40
N ALA A 33 -4.58 -4.36 3.09
CA ALA A 33 -3.66 -5.30 2.46
C ALA A 33 -2.30 -4.63 2.15
N GLY A 34 -1.21 -5.18 2.68
CA GLY A 34 0.13 -4.63 2.47
C GLY A 34 1.26 -5.61 2.81
N VAL A 35 2.45 -5.38 2.25
CA VAL A 35 3.67 -6.11 2.62
C VAL A 35 4.33 -5.35 3.79
N LEU A 36 4.36 -5.97 4.97
CA LEU A 36 4.83 -5.33 6.21
C LEU A 36 6.36 -5.30 6.35
N SER A 37 7.12 -5.90 5.43
CA SER A 37 8.57 -6.13 5.56
C SER A 37 9.48 -4.95 5.18
N GLU A 38 8.95 -3.74 4.94
CA GLU A 38 9.70 -2.61 4.36
C GLU A 38 10.61 -1.82 5.34
N LEU A 39 11.24 -2.44 6.34
CA LEU A 39 12.01 -1.66 7.33
C LEU A 39 13.49 -1.99 7.47
N ASP A 40 14.01 -3.05 6.84
CA ASP A 40 15.42 -3.44 7.08
C ASP A 40 16.39 -3.16 5.92
N ASP A 41 15.95 -3.13 4.66
CA ASP A 41 16.90 -3.06 3.53
C ASP A 41 17.57 -1.66 3.35
N GLU A 42 17.02 -0.60 3.95
CA GLU A 42 17.67 0.73 4.00
C GLU A 42 18.70 0.84 5.14
N THR A 43 18.75 -0.13 6.06
CA THR A 43 19.57 -0.07 7.29
C THR A 43 20.90 -0.81 7.21
N SER A 44 21.31 -1.32 6.04
CA SER A 44 22.56 -2.09 5.91
C SER A 44 23.85 -1.30 6.20
N ASN A 45 23.76 -0.04 6.66
CA ASN A 45 24.88 0.76 7.15
C ASN A 45 24.65 1.48 8.50
N SER A 46 23.58 1.19 9.26
CA SER A 46 23.40 1.79 10.59
C SER A 46 23.58 0.75 11.70
N VAL A 47 24.54 1.05 12.58
CA VAL A 47 24.95 0.27 13.75
C VAL A 47 23.75 -0.19 14.58
N THR A 48 23.78 -1.48 14.92
CA THR A 48 22.79 -2.27 15.66
C THR A 48 22.15 -1.57 16.86
N SER A 49 20.82 -1.66 16.93
CA SER A 49 20.03 -1.55 18.15
C SER A 49 19.00 -2.67 18.11
N ASP A 50 19.14 -3.64 19.02
CA ASP A 50 18.19 -4.76 19.19
C ASP A 50 16.83 -4.25 19.67
N ALA A 51 15.91 -4.00 18.74
CA ALA A 51 14.47 -3.97 18.99
C ALA A 51 13.72 -4.46 17.73
N PRO A 52 13.64 -5.78 17.47
CA PRO A 52 13.16 -6.29 16.18
C PRO A 52 11.63 -6.28 15.97
N SER A 53 10.83 -5.64 16.83
CA SER A 53 9.36 -5.75 16.79
C SER A 53 8.57 -4.43 16.74
N SER A 54 9.15 -3.28 17.11
CA SER A 54 8.37 -2.04 17.26
C SER A 54 8.04 -1.35 15.94
N VAL A 55 8.95 -1.37 14.96
CA VAL A 55 8.84 -0.50 13.78
C VAL A 55 7.75 -0.97 12.79
N SER A 56 7.50 -2.29 12.70
CA SER A 56 6.39 -2.84 11.89
C SER A 56 5.03 -2.64 12.58
N GLN A 57 5.01 -2.71 13.92
CA GLN A 57 3.85 -2.34 14.73
C GLN A 57 3.50 -0.86 14.53
N ASP A 58 4.51 0.02 14.44
CA ASP A 58 4.31 1.47 14.32
C ASP A 58 3.55 1.87 13.05
N ARG A 59 3.83 1.27 11.87
CA ARG A 59 3.06 1.59 10.64
C ARG A 59 1.63 1.08 10.69
N MET A 60 1.38 -0.09 11.30
CA MET A 60 0.02 -0.64 11.44
C MET A 60 -0.83 0.18 12.41
N ILE A 61 -0.24 0.63 13.52
CA ILE A 61 -0.88 1.50 14.53
C ILE A 61 -1.26 2.86 13.90
N ILE A 62 -0.37 3.46 13.10
CA ILE A 62 -0.62 4.76 12.45
C ILE A 62 -1.83 4.72 11.49
N LEU A 63 -2.09 3.61 10.82
CA LEU A 63 -3.25 3.48 9.91
C LEU A 63 -4.58 3.41 10.66
N LYS A 64 -4.62 2.75 11.83
CA LYS A 64 -5.82 2.67 12.66
C LYS A 64 -6.13 4.00 13.34
N ASP A 65 -5.11 4.72 13.82
CA ASP A 65 -5.29 6.01 14.52
C ASP A 65 -5.94 7.10 13.64
N GLY A 66 -5.92 6.93 12.31
CA GLY A 66 -6.61 7.80 11.36
C GLY A 66 -8.08 7.42 11.09
N LEU A 67 -8.54 6.26 11.57
CA LEU A 67 -9.90 5.77 11.45
C LEU A 67 -10.65 5.99 12.78
N GLY A 68 -11.98 6.09 12.73
CA GLY A 68 -12.80 6.25 13.94
C GLY A 68 -12.61 5.09 14.91
N GLU A 69 -12.76 5.33 16.22
CA GLU A 69 -12.60 4.29 17.26
C GLU A 69 -13.55 3.10 17.05
N ASP A 70 -14.67 3.32 16.36
CA ASP A 70 -15.70 2.32 16.08
C ASP A 70 -15.41 1.46 14.83
N VAL A 71 -14.35 1.75 14.08
CA VAL A 71 -14.01 0.99 12.86
C VAL A 71 -13.16 -0.23 13.23
N GLU A 72 -13.65 -1.43 12.94
CA GLU A 72 -12.84 -2.65 13.05
C GLU A 72 -11.87 -2.74 11.87
N VAL A 73 -10.58 -2.89 12.15
CA VAL A 73 -9.54 -2.98 11.11
C VAL A 73 -8.91 -4.37 11.14
N LEU A 74 -8.98 -5.06 10.01
CA LEU A 74 -8.28 -6.31 9.75
C LEU A 74 -7.11 -6.06 8.81
N TYR A 75 -5.97 -6.68 9.09
CA TYR A 75 -4.77 -6.55 8.28
C TYR A 75 -4.52 -7.84 7.52
N VAL A 76 -4.21 -7.76 6.23
CA VAL A 76 -3.78 -8.89 5.40
C VAL A 76 -2.35 -8.65 4.96
N GLY A 77 -1.43 -9.52 5.37
CA GLY A 77 0.01 -9.30 5.19
C GLY A 77 0.80 -10.59 5.11
N CYS A 78 2.04 -10.52 4.61
CA CYS A 78 2.96 -11.65 4.66
C CYS A 78 3.90 -11.55 5.86
N LEU A 79 4.25 -12.70 6.44
CA LEU A 79 5.26 -12.80 7.48
C LEU A 79 6.66 -12.82 6.86
N ARG A 80 7.64 -12.34 7.63
CA ARG A 80 9.06 -12.40 7.27
C ARG A 80 9.58 -13.83 7.32
N GLU A 81 9.20 -14.56 8.37
CA GLU A 81 9.65 -15.93 8.61
C GLU A 81 8.79 -16.93 7.84
N GLN A 82 9.42 -18.02 7.43
CA GLN A 82 8.75 -19.14 6.79
C GLN A 82 8.17 -20.06 7.87
N ILE A 83 6.87 -20.28 7.80
CA ILE A 83 6.14 -21.13 8.74
C ILE A 83 5.89 -22.48 8.07
N ASP A 84 6.22 -23.56 8.77
CA ASP A 84 5.97 -24.91 8.29
C ASP A 84 4.48 -25.10 8.01
N PRO A 85 4.08 -25.73 6.89
CA PRO A 85 2.66 -25.95 6.57
C PRO A 85 1.83 -26.58 7.68
N SER A 86 2.42 -27.40 8.55
CA SER A 86 1.73 -28.01 9.68
C SER A 86 1.40 -27.04 10.82
N GLU A 87 2.09 -25.89 10.89
CA GLU A 87 1.93 -24.86 11.93
C GLU A 87 1.16 -23.63 11.42
N GLN A 88 0.89 -23.56 10.11
CA GLN A 88 0.29 -22.37 9.49
C GLN A 88 -1.10 -22.03 10.04
N ASP A 89 -1.93 -23.04 10.33
CA ASP A 89 -3.28 -22.83 10.86
C ASP A 89 -3.23 -22.25 12.29
N ASP A 90 -2.39 -22.81 13.16
CA ASP A 90 -2.21 -22.34 14.54
C ASP A 90 -1.64 -20.91 14.58
N VAL A 91 -0.66 -20.62 13.72
CA VAL A 91 -0.09 -19.28 13.58
C VAL A 91 -1.13 -18.29 13.04
N ALA A 92 -1.91 -18.67 12.02
CA ALA A 92 -2.95 -17.82 11.46
C ALA A 92 -4.04 -17.49 12.49
N GLN A 93 -4.47 -18.47 13.29
CA GLN A 93 -5.44 -18.24 14.35
C GLN A 93 -4.88 -17.29 15.41
N THR A 94 -3.64 -17.51 15.86
CA THR A 94 -2.99 -16.65 16.85
C THR A 94 -2.87 -15.20 16.36
N LEU A 95 -2.51 -15.00 15.09
CA LEU A 95 -2.38 -13.68 14.47
C LEU A 95 -3.73 -12.96 14.34
N LEU A 96 -4.79 -13.70 13.99
CA LEU A 96 -6.12 -13.13 13.86
C LEU A 96 -6.67 -12.70 15.22
N GLU A 97 -6.57 -13.55 16.24
CA GLU A 97 -7.11 -13.29 17.57
C GLU A 97 -6.34 -12.16 18.30
N THR A 98 -5.01 -12.18 18.20
CA THR A 98 -4.15 -11.26 18.98
C THR A 98 -3.92 -9.93 18.26
N PHE A 99 -3.77 -9.97 16.94
CA PHE A 99 -3.31 -8.82 16.16
C PHE A 99 -4.29 -8.41 15.05
N LYS A 100 -5.45 -9.06 14.93
CA LYS A 100 -6.42 -8.80 13.85
C LYS A 100 -5.76 -8.92 12.47
N CYS A 101 -4.84 -9.87 12.33
CA CYS A 101 -4.01 -10.05 11.15
C CYS A 101 -4.25 -11.42 10.51
N VAL A 102 -4.44 -11.42 9.19
CA VAL A 102 -4.62 -12.60 8.35
C VAL A 102 -3.33 -12.79 7.54
N PRO A 103 -2.55 -13.84 7.82
CA PRO A 103 -1.30 -14.06 7.12
C PRO A 103 -1.53 -14.62 5.70
N ALA A 104 -0.84 -14.01 4.74
CA ALA A 104 -0.61 -14.56 3.40
C ALA A 104 0.71 -15.34 3.42
N PHE A 105 0.62 -16.67 3.51
CA PHE A 105 1.79 -17.55 3.42
C PHE A 105 2.23 -17.67 1.96
N ILE A 106 3.47 -17.25 1.67
CA ILE A 106 4.03 -17.22 0.32
C ILE A 106 5.25 -18.16 0.27
N PRO A 107 5.28 -19.13 -0.65
CA PRO A 107 6.43 -20.00 -0.82
C PRO A 107 7.74 -19.20 -1.07
N PRO A 108 8.89 -19.60 -0.50
CA PRO A 108 10.12 -18.80 -0.54
C PRO A 108 10.59 -18.45 -1.96
N GLU A 109 10.53 -19.42 -2.88
CA GLU A 109 10.93 -19.20 -4.27
C GLU A 109 10.01 -18.21 -4.99
N LEU A 110 8.71 -18.26 -4.67
CA LEU A 110 7.71 -17.36 -5.22
C LEU A 110 7.89 -15.95 -4.64
N PHE A 111 8.13 -15.85 -3.33
CA PHE A 111 8.41 -14.59 -2.65
C PHE A 111 9.65 -13.92 -3.24
N SER A 112 10.74 -14.66 -3.47
CA SER A 112 11.97 -14.11 -4.04
C SER A 112 11.75 -13.51 -5.43
N LYS A 113 11.05 -14.23 -6.33
CA LYS A 113 10.72 -13.72 -7.67
C LYS A 113 9.77 -12.52 -7.64
N PHE A 114 8.81 -12.53 -6.73
CA PHE A 114 7.87 -11.44 -6.53
C PHE A 114 8.55 -10.19 -5.96
N TYR A 115 9.12 -10.31 -4.76
CA TYR A 115 9.61 -9.19 -3.97
C TYR A 115 10.97 -8.72 -4.48
N HIS A 116 12.00 -9.57 -4.43
CA HIS A 116 13.33 -9.16 -4.89
C HIS A 116 13.37 -8.97 -6.41
N GLY A 117 12.72 -9.86 -7.16
CA GLY A 117 12.66 -9.78 -8.63
C GLY A 117 11.77 -8.63 -9.12
N PHE A 118 10.46 -8.83 -9.19
CA PHE A 118 9.58 -7.86 -9.83
C PHE A 118 9.47 -6.53 -9.07
N CYS A 119 9.26 -6.57 -7.75
CA CYS A 119 9.08 -5.36 -6.95
C CYS A 119 10.37 -4.55 -6.85
N LYS A 120 11.48 -5.14 -6.37
CA LYS A 120 12.73 -4.40 -6.10
C LYS A 120 13.65 -4.23 -7.29
N GLN A 121 13.71 -5.17 -8.25
CA GLN A 121 14.54 -4.98 -9.44
C GLN A 121 13.82 -4.27 -10.59
N GLN A 122 12.47 -4.29 -10.67
CA GLN A 122 11.74 -3.64 -11.77
C GLN A 122 10.91 -2.44 -11.34
N LEU A 123 9.93 -2.61 -10.43
CA LEU A 123 9.01 -1.53 -10.08
C LEU A 123 9.69 -0.40 -9.30
N TRP A 124 10.46 -0.74 -8.27
CA TRP A 124 11.09 0.25 -7.40
C TRP A 124 12.05 1.18 -8.16
N PRO A 125 12.99 0.69 -8.99
CA PRO A 125 13.86 1.56 -9.79
C PRO A 125 13.07 2.43 -10.77
N LEU A 126 12.07 1.86 -11.44
CA LEU A 126 11.20 2.58 -12.37
C LEU A 126 10.48 3.75 -11.68
N PHE A 127 9.88 3.51 -10.51
CA PHE A 127 9.12 4.51 -9.75
C PHE A 127 10.02 5.61 -9.19
N HIS A 128 11.28 5.29 -8.91
CA HIS A 128 12.28 6.23 -8.41
C HIS A 128 13.18 6.82 -9.50
N TYR A 129 12.76 6.74 -10.77
CA TYR A 129 13.47 7.32 -11.92
C TYR A 129 14.90 6.79 -12.10
N MET A 130 15.21 5.61 -11.55
CA MET A 130 16.45 4.89 -11.76
C MET A 130 16.31 4.03 -13.02
N LEU A 131 16.45 4.68 -14.17
CA LEU A 131 16.55 3.95 -15.43
C LEU A 131 17.87 3.17 -15.46
N PRO A 132 17.84 1.91 -15.93
CA PRO A 132 19.08 1.17 -16.14
C PRO A 132 19.92 1.88 -17.19
N LEU A 133 21.06 2.43 -16.75
CA LEU A 133 22.00 3.19 -17.58
C LEU A 133 22.83 2.27 -18.49
N SER A 134 22.79 0.95 -18.28
CA SER A 134 23.45 -0.05 -19.12
C SER A 134 22.59 -1.31 -19.29
N PRO A 135 22.82 -2.11 -20.36
CA PRO A 135 22.15 -3.40 -20.57
C PRO A 135 22.33 -4.38 -19.39
N ASP A 136 23.44 -4.24 -18.65
CA ASP A 136 23.81 -5.09 -17.52
C ASP A 136 23.03 -4.71 -16.24
N LEU A 137 22.57 -3.46 -16.15
CA LEU A 137 21.85 -2.91 -15.00
C LEU A 137 20.32 -3.02 -15.13
N GLY A 138 19.79 -3.43 -16.30
CA GLY A 138 18.35 -3.49 -16.58
C GLY A 138 17.81 -4.84 -17.01
N GLY A 139 18.69 -5.76 -17.43
CA GLY A 139 18.31 -7.07 -17.93
C GLY A 139 17.30 -7.04 -19.09
N ARG A 140 16.91 -8.21 -19.58
CA ARG A 140 15.68 -8.32 -20.38
C ARG A 140 14.52 -8.50 -19.41
N PHE A 141 13.36 -7.97 -19.77
CA PHE A 141 12.14 -8.21 -18.99
C PHE A 141 11.88 -9.72 -18.85
N ASP A 142 11.94 -10.20 -17.62
CA ASP A 142 11.64 -11.59 -17.30
C ASP A 142 10.15 -11.73 -16.96
N ARG A 143 9.43 -12.41 -17.87
CA ARG A 143 8.00 -12.68 -17.74
C ARG A 143 7.68 -13.58 -16.55
N SER A 144 8.62 -14.40 -16.09
CA SER A 144 8.44 -15.27 -14.92
C SER A 144 8.31 -14.45 -13.63
N LEU A 145 8.99 -13.31 -13.52
CA LEU A 145 8.88 -12.38 -12.40
C LEU A 145 7.48 -11.74 -12.36
N TRP A 146 6.96 -11.33 -13.52
CA TRP A 146 5.58 -10.84 -13.62
C TRP A 146 4.55 -11.90 -13.23
N GLN A 147 4.75 -13.15 -13.67
CA GLN A 147 3.86 -14.26 -13.28
C GLN A 147 3.90 -14.52 -11.78
N ALA A 148 5.09 -14.44 -11.16
CA ALA A 148 5.23 -14.54 -9.71
C ALA A 148 4.49 -13.39 -9.02
N TYR A 149 4.62 -12.16 -9.52
CA TYR A 149 3.93 -10.99 -8.99
C TYR A 149 2.40 -11.12 -9.02
N VAL A 150 1.86 -11.55 -10.16
CA VAL A 150 0.43 -11.83 -10.31
C VAL A 150 -0.03 -12.96 -9.39
N SER A 151 0.80 -14.02 -9.23
CA SER A 151 0.47 -15.15 -8.36
C SER A 151 0.42 -14.76 -6.89
N VAL A 152 1.37 -13.95 -6.41
CA VAL A 152 1.34 -13.42 -5.04
C VAL A 152 0.15 -12.49 -4.83
N ASN A 153 -0.13 -11.58 -5.77
CA ASN A 153 -1.32 -10.73 -5.69
C ASN A 153 -2.62 -11.54 -5.63
N LYS A 154 -2.66 -12.70 -6.29
CA LYS A 154 -3.78 -13.63 -6.19
C LYS A 154 -3.89 -14.27 -4.80
N ILE A 155 -2.78 -14.71 -4.20
CA ILE A 155 -2.76 -15.25 -2.82
C ILE A 155 -3.30 -14.21 -1.83
N PHE A 156 -2.86 -12.95 -1.95
CA PHE A 156 -3.41 -11.86 -1.13
C PHE A 156 -4.90 -11.64 -1.37
N ALA A 157 -5.34 -11.67 -2.62
CA ALA A 157 -6.75 -11.52 -2.94
C ALA A 157 -7.58 -12.67 -2.33
N ASP A 158 -7.10 -13.91 -2.40
CA ASP A 158 -7.77 -15.07 -1.78
C ASP A 158 -7.88 -14.87 -0.25
N LYS A 159 -6.84 -14.34 0.42
CA LYS A 159 -6.87 -14.01 1.86
C LYS A 159 -7.81 -12.87 2.22
N VAL A 160 -7.90 -11.82 1.40
CA VAL A 160 -8.92 -10.78 1.60
C VAL A 160 -10.33 -11.35 1.43
N MET A 161 -10.54 -12.25 0.47
CA MET A 161 -11.85 -12.89 0.24
C MET A 161 -12.30 -13.81 1.38
N GLU A 162 -11.38 -14.31 2.21
CA GLU A 162 -11.69 -15.13 3.39
C GLU A 162 -12.37 -14.31 4.51
N VAL A 163 -12.09 -13.00 4.59
CA VAL A 163 -12.51 -12.17 5.73
C VAL A 163 -13.46 -11.03 5.38
N ILE A 164 -13.51 -10.62 4.11
CA ILE A 164 -14.37 -9.52 3.68
C ILE A 164 -15.85 -9.92 3.71
N THR A 165 -16.69 -9.05 4.28
CA THR A 165 -18.14 -9.02 4.06
C THR A 165 -18.44 -8.16 2.84
N PRO A 166 -18.80 -8.75 1.69
CA PRO A 166 -19.01 -7.98 0.46
C PRO A 166 -20.14 -6.94 0.63
N ASP A 167 -20.02 -5.82 -0.07
CA ASP A 167 -20.94 -4.67 -0.06
C ASP A 167 -20.95 -3.81 1.24
N GLU A 168 -20.46 -4.34 2.35
CA GLU A 168 -20.37 -3.63 3.64
C GLU A 168 -18.94 -3.12 3.89
N ASP A 169 -17.95 -3.99 3.70
CA ASP A 169 -16.56 -3.71 4.03
C ASP A 169 -15.84 -2.86 2.97
N PHE A 170 -14.90 -2.05 3.45
CA PHE A 170 -13.93 -1.36 2.61
C PHE A 170 -12.62 -2.15 2.57
N VAL A 171 -12.04 -2.30 1.38
CA VAL A 171 -10.67 -2.82 1.24
C VAL A 171 -9.75 -1.69 0.83
N TRP A 172 -8.68 -1.51 1.60
CA TRP A 172 -7.65 -0.54 1.28
C TRP A 172 -6.32 -1.23 1.01
N VAL A 173 -5.86 -1.12 -0.23
CA VAL A 173 -4.64 -1.75 -0.72
C VAL A 173 -3.50 -0.76 -0.69
N HIS A 174 -2.36 -1.17 -0.14
CA HIS A 174 -1.19 -0.31 -0.02
C HIS A 174 -0.03 -0.76 -0.91
N ASP A 175 0.50 0.24 -1.60
CA ASP A 175 1.77 0.27 -2.29
C ASP A 175 1.95 -0.59 -3.55
N TYR A 176 3.10 -0.40 -4.21
CA TYR A 176 3.43 -0.99 -5.51
C TYR A 176 3.49 -2.53 -5.52
N HIS A 177 3.57 -3.17 -4.37
CA HIS A 177 3.56 -4.63 -4.23
C HIS A 177 2.24 -5.27 -4.66
N LEU A 178 1.12 -4.57 -4.47
CA LEU A 178 -0.23 -5.13 -4.59
C LEU A 178 -1.09 -4.39 -5.64
N MET A 179 -0.48 -3.81 -6.67
CA MET A 179 -1.19 -3.03 -7.69
C MET A 179 -2.17 -3.86 -8.53
N VAL A 180 -2.01 -5.19 -8.59
CA VAL A 180 -2.89 -6.09 -9.36
C VAL A 180 -4.05 -6.63 -8.52
N LEU A 181 -3.92 -6.61 -7.20
CA LEU A 181 -4.92 -7.07 -6.24
C LEU A 181 -6.33 -6.53 -6.52
N PRO A 182 -6.56 -5.23 -6.82
CA PRO A 182 -7.91 -4.72 -7.10
C PRO A 182 -8.62 -5.44 -8.25
N THR A 183 -7.87 -5.95 -9.24
CA THR A 183 -8.44 -6.72 -10.37
C THR A 183 -9.08 -8.02 -9.90
N PHE A 184 -8.42 -8.73 -8.98
CA PHE A 184 -8.90 -10.01 -8.47
C PHE A 184 -10.16 -9.82 -7.63
N LEU A 185 -10.16 -8.82 -6.75
CA LEU A 185 -11.31 -8.50 -5.91
C LEU A 185 -12.51 -8.06 -6.74
N ARG A 186 -12.33 -7.10 -7.67
CA ARG A 186 -13.42 -6.60 -8.51
C ARG A 186 -14.03 -7.68 -9.40
N LYS A 187 -13.22 -8.63 -9.86
CA LYS A 187 -13.69 -9.78 -10.66
C LYS A 187 -14.59 -10.71 -9.85
N ARG A 188 -14.33 -10.86 -8.55
CA ARG A 188 -15.14 -11.71 -7.65
C ARG A 188 -16.36 -10.98 -7.11
N PHE A 189 -16.17 -9.73 -6.71
CA PHE A 189 -17.16 -8.85 -6.09
C PHE A 189 -17.19 -7.53 -6.86
N ASN A 190 -18.17 -7.35 -7.74
CA ASN A 190 -18.23 -6.18 -8.63
C ASN A 190 -18.49 -4.86 -7.88
N ARG A 191 -19.16 -4.93 -6.72
CA ARG A 191 -19.57 -3.80 -5.87
C ARG A 191 -18.64 -3.56 -4.67
N VAL A 192 -17.57 -4.34 -4.52
CA VAL A 192 -16.60 -4.14 -3.44
C VAL A 192 -16.02 -2.73 -3.47
N LYS A 193 -15.99 -2.09 -2.29
CA LYS A 193 -15.48 -0.73 -2.11
C LYS A 193 -13.96 -0.79 -1.99
N LEU A 194 -13.25 -0.34 -3.03
CA LEU A 194 -11.78 -0.49 -3.13
C LEU A 194 -11.05 0.85 -3.12
N GLY A 195 -10.22 1.06 -2.11
CA GLY A 195 -9.17 2.08 -2.08
C GLY A 195 -7.82 1.49 -2.45
N PHE A 196 -6.98 2.27 -3.14
CA PHE A 196 -5.56 1.99 -3.31
C PHE A 196 -4.74 3.23 -2.93
N PHE A 197 -3.64 3.07 -2.21
CA PHE A 197 -2.71 4.15 -1.93
C PHE A 197 -1.28 3.79 -2.35
N LEU A 198 -0.66 4.63 -3.18
CA LEU A 198 0.74 4.45 -3.57
C LEU A 198 1.66 5.28 -2.67
N HIS A 199 2.54 4.60 -1.94
CA HIS A 199 3.53 5.27 -1.07
C HIS A 199 4.75 5.73 -1.87
N SER A 200 5.12 4.97 -2.90
CA SER A 200 6.19 5.37 -3.83
C SER A 200 5.78 6.53 -4.77
N PRO A 201 6.76 7.25 -5.36
CA PRO A 201 6.48 8.18 -6.45
C PRO A 201 5.82 7.47 -7.64
N PHE A 202 5.00 8.19 -8.40
CA PHE A 202 4.53 7.70 -9.69
C PHE A 202 5.34 8.34 -10.83
N PRO A 203 5.97 7.55 -11.72
CA PRO A 203 6.89 8.08 -12.71
C PRO A 203 6.15 8.75 -13.88
N SER A 204 6.85 9.65 -14.57
CA SER A 204 6.32 10.30 -15.76
C SER A 204 5.99 9.28 -16.86
N SER A 205 5.08 9.63 -17.78
CA SER A 205 4.69 8.75 -18.89
C SER A 205 5.85 8.33 -19.79
N GLU A 206 6.91 9.14 -19.85
CA GLU A 206 8.10 8.84 -20.66
C GLU A 206 8.95 7.73 -20.06
N ILE A 207 8.97 7.62 -18.74
CA ILE A 207 9.62 6.58 -17.96
C ILE A 207 8.71 5.37 -17.88
N TYR A 208 7.45 5.56 -17.48
CA TYR A 208 6.49 4.48 -17.28
C TYR A 208 6.28 3.61 -18.53
N ARG A 209 6.35 4.20 -19.74
CA ARG A 209 6.21 3.45 -21.01
C ARG A 209 7.30 2.41 -21.27
N THR A 210 8.41 2.49 -20.55
CA THR A 210 9.50 1.49 -20.64
C THR A 210 9.11 0.16 -19.99
N LEU A 211 8.11 0.15 -19.10
CA LEU A 211 7.60 -1.05 -18.46
C LEU A 211 6.78 -1.89 -19.47
N PRO A 212 7.12 -3.18 -19.68
CA PRO A 212 6.39 -4.00 -20.64
C PRO A 212 4.94 -4.29 -20.26
N VAL A 213 4.64 -4.42 -18.96
CA VAL A 213 3.31 -4.71 -18.39
C VAL A 213 2.55 -3.46 -17.91
N ARG A 214 2.90 -2.31 -18.48
CA ARG A 214 2.34 -0.99 -18.13
C ARG A 214 0.82 -0.91 -18.27
N ASP A 215 0.25 -1.52 -19.31
CA ASP A 215 -1.18 -1.43 -19.57
C ASP A 215 -1.95 -2.28 -18.56
N GLU A 216 -1.44 -3.47 -18.25
CA GLU A 216 -1.99 -4.37 -17.25
C GLU A 216 -2.00 -3.73 -15.86
N LEU A 217 -0.92 -3.06 -15.45
CA LEU A 217 -0.83 -2.40 -14.15
C LEU A 217 -1.75 -1.17 -14.04
N LEU A 218 -1.81 -0.31 -15.06
CA LEU A 218 -2.75 0.81 -15.06
C LEU A 218 -4.19 0.32 -14.99
N ARG A 219 -4.56 -0.64 -15.84
CA ARG A 219 -5.90 -1.22 -15.85
C ARG A 219 -6.23 -1.87 -14.52
N ALA A 220 -5.25 -2.47 -13.85
CA ALA A 220 -5.45 -3.06 -12.54
C ALA A 220 -5.76 -2.03 -11.46
N LEU A 221 -4.98 -0.95 -11.38
CA LEU A 221 -5.27 0.15 -10.46
C LEU A 221 -6.63 0.79 -10.71
N LEU A 222 -7.05 0.89 -11.97
CA LEU A 222 -8.38 1.42 -12.34
C LEU A 222 -9.55 0.51 -11.92
N ASN A 223 -9.29 -0.69 -11.37
CA ASN A 223 -10.32 -1.47 -10.69
C ASN A 223 -10.62 -0.97 -9.27
N SER A 224 -9.81 -0.06 -8.72
CA SER A 224 -10.15 0.66 -7.49
C SER A 224 -11.23 1.72 -7.74
N ASP A 225 -11.97 2.09 -6.70
CA ASP A 225 -12.89 3.24 -6.72
C ASP A 225 -12.15 4.54 -6.35
N LEU A 226 -11.11 4.41 -5.52
CA LEU A 226 -10.28 5.52 -5.09
C LEU A 226 -8.78 5.18 -5.21
N ILE A 227 -8.00 6.11 -5.74
CA ILE A 227 -6.53 6.01 -5.82
C ILE A 227 -5.90 7.25 -5.17
N GLY A 228 -5.12 7.02 -4.12
CA GLY A 228 -4.42 8.06 -3.38
C GLY A 228 -2.92 8.12 -3.68
N PHE A 229 -2.37 9.35 -3.66
CA PHE A 229 -0.96 9.65 -3.83
C PHE A 229 -0.50 10.69 -2.82
N HIS A 230 0.79 10.72 -2.48
CA HIS A 230 1.34 11.75 -1.58
C HIS A 230 1.28 13.17 -2.15
N THR A 231 1.51 13.35 -3.45
CA THR A 231 1.63 14.67 -4.08
C THR A 231 0.80 14.78 -5.34
N PHE A 232 0.41 16.01 -5.69
CA PHE A 232 -0.30 16.29 -6.93
C PHE A 232 0.51 15.89 -8.17
N ASP A 233 1.84 16.00 -8.13
CA ASP A 233 2.68 15.61 -9.26
C ASP A 233 2.63 14.12 -9.55
N TYR A 234 2.63 13.27 -8.51
CA TYR A 234 2.51 11.82 -8.68
C TYR A 234 1.14 11.46 -9.30
N ALA A 235 0.06 12.04 -8.77
CA ALA A 235 -1.28 11.87 -9.33
C ALA A 235 -1.37 12.35 -10.79
N ARG A 236 -0.78 13.51 -11.10
CA ARG A 236 -0.74 14.06 -12.47
C ARG A 236 0.01 13.14 -13.42
N HIS A 237 1.11 12.53 -12.99
CA HIS A 237 1.86 11.56 -13.78
C HIS A 237 1.04 10.29 -14.06
N PHE A 238 0.34 9.76 -13.05
CA PHE A 238 -0.59 8.64 -13.21
C PHE A 238 -1.69 8.95 -14.24
N LEU A 239 -2.34 10.11 -14.11
CA LEU A 239 -3.39 10.56 -15.03
C LEU A 239 -2.86 10.74 -16.46
N SER A 240 -1.66 11.29 -16.63
CA SER A 240 -0.99 11.40 -17.93
C SER A 240 -0.71 10.02 -18.54
N CYS A 241 -0.31 9.03 -17.73
CA CYS A 241 -0.13 7.65 -18.19
C CYS A 241 -1.46 7.03 -18.63
N CYS A 242 -2.52 7.18 -17.85
CA CYS A 242 -3.87 6.72 -18.23
C CYS A 242 -4.34 7.35 -19.55
N SER A 243 -4.11 8.65 -19.74
CA SER A 243 -4.47 9.34 -20.97
C SER A 243 -3.66 8.87 -22.18
N ARG A 244 -2.33 8.79 -22.05
CA ARG A 244 -1.44 8.46 -23.17
C ARG A 244 -1.45 6.99 -23.56
N MET A 245 -1.62 6.09 -22.60
CA MET A 245 -1.55 4.64 -22.85
C MET A 245 -2.93 4.01 -23.07
N LEU A 246 -3.95 4.49 -22.35
CA LEU A 246 -5.29 3.91 -22.39
C LEU A 246 -6.32 4.80 -23.09
N GLY A 247 -5.93 6.02 -23.49
CA GLY A 247 -6.85 6.97 -24.16
C GLY A 247 -7.90 7.55 -23.22
N LEU A 248 -7.70 7.48 -21.91
CA LEU A 248 -8.68 7.92 -20.92
C LEU A 248 -8.57 9.42 -20.66
N ALA A 249 -9.71 10.11 -20.71
CA ALA A 249 -9.80 11.49 -20.25
C ALA A 249 -10.05 11.51 -18.73
N TYR A 250 -9.51 12.52 -18.06
CA TYR A 250 -9.82 12.79 -16.66
C TYR A 250 -10.43 14.18 -16.52
N GLN A 251 -11.22 14.37 -15.49
CA GLN A 251 -11.83 15.64 -15.13
C GLN A 251 -11.16 16.18 -13.88
N SER A 252 -10.88 17.47 -13.87
CA SER A 252 -10.46 18.22 -12.69
C SER A 252 -11.36 19.43 -12.54
N LYS A 253 -12.23 19.45 -11.52
CA LYS A 253 -13.17 20.55 -11.25
C LYS A 253 -13.31 20.76 -9.76
N ARG A 254 -13.15 22.00 -9.28
CA ARG A 254 -13.37 22.40 -7.87
C ARG A 254 -12.64 21.50 -6.84
N GLY A 255 -11.41 21.07 -7.15
CA GLY A 255 -10.61 20.20 -6.26
C GLY A 255 -10.92 18.70 -6.39
N TYR A 256 -11.98 18.32 -7.12
CA TYR A 256 -12.24 16.93 -7.48
C TYR A 256 -11.41 16.54 -8.70
N ILE A 257 -10.77 15.37 -8.63
CA ILE A 257 -10.04 14.76 -9.74
C ILE A 257 -10.57 13.33 -9.92
N GLY A 258 -11.00 12.98 -11.12
CA GLY A 258 -11.50 11.65 -11.39
C GLY A 258 -11.49 11.31 -12.87
N LEU A 259 -11.59 10.02 -13.18
CA LEU A 259 -11.63 9.49 -14.53
C LEU A 259 -12.76 8.47 -14.67
N GLU A 260 -13.38 8.41 -15.84
CA GLU A 260 -14.38 7.39 -16.14
C GLU A 260 -13.70 6.13 -16.68
N TYR A 261 -14.03 4.97 -16.12
CA TYR A 261 -13.51 3.69 -16.54
C TYR A 261 -14.60 2.61 -16.48
N TYR A 262 -15.03 2.14 -17.66
CA TYR A 262 -16.12 1.16 -17.82
C TYR A 262 -17.41 1.53 -17.06
N GLY A 263 -17.85 2.78 -17.16
CA GLY A 263 -19.06 3.27 -16.50
C GLY A 263 -18.94 3.47 -14.99
N ARG A 264 -17.74 3.32 -14.41
CA ARG A 264 -17.43 3.70 -13.03
C ARG A 264 -16.56 4.95 -13.02
N THR A 265 -16.67 5.73 -11.95
CA THR A 265 -15.81 6.87 -11.71
C THR A 265 -14.71 6.47 -10.73
N VAL A 266 -13.45 6.53 -11.17
CA VAL A 266 -12.28 6.33 -10.30
C VAL A 266 -11.81 7.69 -9.81
N SER A 267 -11.88 7.91 -8.50
CA SER A 267 -11.52 9.17 -7.86
C SER A 267 -10.04 9.20 -7.48
N ILE A 268 -9.38 10.32 -7.71
CA ILE A 268 -7.96 10.53 -7.37
C ILE A 268 -7.85 11.51 -6.21
N LYS A 269 -7.09 11.15 -5.18
CA LYS A 269 -6.90 11.98 -3.98
C LYS A 269 -5.41 12.22 -3.68
N ILE A 270 -5.11 13.40 -3.15
CA ILE A 270 -3.77 13.78 -2.71
C ILE A 270 -3.76 13.74 -1.19
N LEU A 271 -2.97 12.83 -0.61
CA LEU A 271 -2.96 12.53 0.82
C LEU A 271 -1.49 12.41 1.28
N PRO A 272 -0.88 13.50 1.75
CA PRO A 272 0.46 13.43 2.30
C PRO A 272 0.43 12.71 3.65
N VAL A 273 0.95 11.47 3.69
CA VAL A 273 1.12 10.72 4.94
C VAL A 273 2.14 11.43 5.85
N GLY A 274 1.82 11.53 7.14
CA GLY A 274 2.67 12.13 8.17
C GLY A 274 3.23 11.12 9.17
N ILE A 275 3.78 11.61 10.28
CA ILE A 275 4.21 10.82 11.46
C ILE A 275 3.40 11.17 12.72
N HIS A 276 3.12 10.20 13.60
CA HIS A 276 2.25 10.44 14.74
C HIS A 276 3.01 11.23 15.81
N MET A 277 2.82 12.56 15.82
CA MET A 277 3.61 13.46 16.66
C MET A 277 3.50 13.20 18.17
N GLY A 278 2.37 12.67 18.65
CA GLY A 278 2.19 12.31 20.06
C GLY A 278 3.10 11.15 20.49
N GLN A 279 2.95 10.00 19.85
CA GLN A 279 3.83 8.83 19.94
C GLN A 279 5.31 9.19 19.77
N LEU A 280 5.68 9.99 18.75
CA LEU A 280 7.07 10.39 18.57
C LEU A 280 7.60 11.15 19.80
N ARG A 281 6.80 12.09 20.33
CA ARG A 281 7.16 12.83 21.55
C ARG A 281 7.24 11.93 22.78
N SER A 282 6.38 10.92 22.91
CA SER A 282 6.43 10.01 24.06
C SER A 282 7.72 9.18 24.03
N VAL A 283 8.12 8.68 22.87
CA VAL A 283 9.37 7.92 22.71
C VAL A 283 10.58 8.82 22.99
N LEU A 284 10.60 10.04 22.45
CA LEU A 284 11.69 11.00 22.68
C LEU A 284 11.88 11.36 24.16
N ASN A 285 10.85 11.24 25.00
CA ASN A 285 10.91 11.54 26.43
C ASN A 285 11.21 10.30 27.30
N LEU A 286 11.52 9.15 26.70
CA LEU A 286 11.88 7.96 27.47
C LEU A 286 13.28 8.12 28.08
N PRO A 287 13.48 7.75 29.37
CA PRO A 287 14.79 7.83 30.02
C PRO A 287 15.89 7.05 29.26
N GLU A 288 15.53 5.92 28.66
CA GLU A 288 16.42 5.10 27.83
C GLU A 288 16.91 5.87 26.59
N THR A 289 16.02 6.66 25.97
CA THR A 289 16.35 7.50 24.82
C THR A 289 17.31 8.61 25.23
N ASP A 290 17.03 9.31 26.35
CA ASP A 290 17.90 10.34 26.89
C ASP A 290 19.30 9.79 27.23
N SER A 291 19.35 8.60 27.85
CA SER A 291 20.62 7.93 28.17
C SER A 291 21.43 7.60 26.92
N ARG A 292 20.78 7.06 25.88
CA ARG A 292 21.46 6.73 24.62
C ARG A 292 21.97 7.98 23.90
N VAL A 293 21.21 9.07 23.93
CA VAL A 293 21.64 10.36 23.35
C VAL A 293 22.85 10.91 24.11
N ALA A 294 22.91 10.76 25.43
CA ALA A 294 24.05 11.19 26.23
C ALA A 294 25.32 10.41 25.87
N GLU A 295 25.24 9.07 25.77
CA GLU A 295 26.36 8.21 25.35
C GLU A 295 26.91 8.61 23.98
N LEU A 296 26.03 8.85 22.99
CA LEU A 296 26.43 9.25 21.64
C LEU A 296 27.07 10.65 21.57
N ARG A 297 26.88 11.48 22.60
CA ARG A 297 27.46 12.82 22.69
C ARG A 297 28.80 12.85 23.41
N GLU A 298 29.20 11.78 24.07
CA GLU A 298 30.54 11.70 24.65
C GLU A 298 31.58 11.65 23.51
N PRO A 299 32.55 12.57 23.49
CA PRO A 299 33.60 12.55 22.48
C PRO A 299 34.50 11.32 22.68
N VAL A 300 34.76 10.61 21.59
CA VAL A 300 35.71 9.46 21.52
C VAL A 300 37.13 9.90 21.87
#